data_AF-A0A846M5K1-F1
#
_entry.id   AF-A0A846M5K1-F1
#
_cell.length_a   1.000
_cell.length_b   1.000
_cell.length_c   1.000
_cell.angle_alpha   90.00
_cell.angle_beta   90.00
_cell.angle_gamma   90.00
#
_symmetry.space_group_name_H-M   'P 1'
#
loop_
_entity.id
_entity.type
_entity.pdbx_description
1 polymer ?
#
loop_
_entity_poly.entity_id
_entity_poly.type
_entity_poly.pdbx_seq_one_letter_code
_entity_poly.pdbx_strand_id
1 'polypeptide(L)'
;MDQADKDRIPDPIEENDEQRDSGSQAQDVADDARVRSTDLSEDSERGGKANPAQIIPDDTPDLVERMEGMNRSGRIDMDAFAGEPQMDDEEDSLGPTERQR
;
A
#
# COMPACT_ATOMS: atom_id res chain seq x y z
N MET A 1 -13.37 -34.86 14.78
CA MET A 1 -13.85 -33.49 15.01
C MET A 1 -15.33 -33.61 15.29
N ASP A 2 -15.69 -33.47 16.56
CA ASP A 2 -17.04 -33.71 17.07
C ASP A 2 -18.02 -32.64 16.55
N GLN A 3 -19.28 -33.04 16.36
CA GLN A 3 -20.36 -32.15 15.91
C GLN A 3 -20.60 -30.98 16.88
N ALA A 4 -20.14 -31.08 18.13
CA ALA A 4 -20.30 -30.05 19.16
C ALA A 4 -19.54 -28.75 18.87
N ASP A 5 -18.49 -28.76 18.04
CA ASP A 5 -17.73 -27.55 17.69
C ASP A 5 -18.40 -26.70 16.61
N LYS A 6 -19.38 -27.26 15.86
CA LYS A 6 -20.05 -26.54 14.77
C LYS A 6 -21.23 -25.68 15.23
N ASP A 7 -21.78 -25.98 16.42
CA ASP A 7 -22.95 -25.30 16.99
C ASP A 7 -22.57 -24.37 18.16
N ARG A 8 -21.28 -24.06 18.36
CA ARG A 8 -20.86 -23.02 19.30
C ARG A 8 -21.26 -21.66 18.71
N ILE A 9 -22.45 -21.21 19.09
CA ILE A 9 -22.86 -19.81 18.93
C ILE A 9 -21.78 -18.97 19.63
N PRO A 10 -21.14 -18.00 18.94
CA PRO A 10 -20.19 -17.10 19.57
C PRO A 10 -20.87 -16.45 20.78
N ASP A 11 -20.14 -16.29 21.88
CA ASP A 11 -20.67 -15.56 23.03
C ASP A 11 -21.11 -14.17 22.53
N PRO A 12 -22.34 -13.69 22.84
CA PRO A 12 -22.81 -12.39 22.33
C PRO A 12 -22.01 -11.18 22.87
N ILE A 13 -21.03 -11.46 23.74
CA ILE A 13 -20.06 -10.50 24.31
C ILE A 13 -18.73 -10.54 23.53
N GLU A 14 -18.47 -11.61 22.76
CA GLU A 14 -17.29 -11.73 21.87
C GLU A 14 -17.51 -11.08 20.50
N GLU A 15 -18.76 -10.81 20.12
CA GLU A 15 -19.09 -10.05 18.91
C GLU A 15 -19.16 -8.55 19.24
N ASN A 16 -18.00 -7.87 19.15
CA ASN A 16 -17.94 -6.41 19.30
C ASN A 16 -18.66 -5.76 18.10
N ASP A 17 -19.60 -4.85 18.35
CA ASP A 17 -20.29 -4.10 17.30
C ASP A 17 -19.31 -3.33 16.39
N GLU A 18 -18.13 -2.94 16.90
CA GLU A 18 -17.03 -2.34 16.12
C GLU A 18 -16.38 -3.34 15.13
N GLN A 19 -16.49 -4.65 15.38
CA GLN A 19 -16.03 -5.70 14.45
C GLN A 19 -17.09 -6.06 13.40
N ARG A 20 -18.35 -5.67 13.61
CA ARG A 20 -19.45 -5.85 12.65
C ARG A 20 -19.57 -4.70 11.66
N ASP A 21 -18.71 -3.69 11.75
CA ASP A 21 -18.74 -2.53 10.87
C ASP A 21 -18.29 -2.91 9.45
N SER A 22 -19.24 -3.42 8.66
CA SER A 22 -19.05 -3.82 7.27
C SER A 22 -18.83 -2.58 6.39
N GLY A 23 -17.83 -2.64 5.50
CA GLY A 23 -17.52 -1.55 4.56
C GLY A 23 -16.38 -0.64 5.02
N SER A 24 -16.01 -0.64 6.30
CA SER A 24 -14.83 0.05 6.82
C SER A 24 -13.64 -0.88 7.04
N GLN A 25 -13.88 -2.19 7.11
CA GLN A 25 -12.83 -3.18 7.29
C GLN A 25 -11.88 -3.20 6.09
N ALA A 26 -10.61 -3.52 6.34
CA ALA A 26 -9.57 -3.49 5.32
C ALA A 26 -9.89 -4.38 4.11
N GLN A 27 -10.50 -5.55 4.31
CA GLN A 27 -10.93 -6.44 3.23
C GLN A 27 -12.04 -5.84 2.38
N ASP A 28 -13.02 -5.17 3.00
CA ASP A 28 -14.16 -4.58 2.28
C ASP A 28 -13.69 -3.38 1.46
N VAL A 29 -12.80 -2.56 2.02
CA VAL A 29 -12.16 -1.42 1.32
C VAL A 29 -11.28 -1.92 0.17
N ALA A 30 -10.52 -2.99 0.37
CA ALA A 30 -9.68 -3.57 -0.67
C ALA A 30 -10.50 -4.17 -1.82
N ASP A 31 -11.60 -4.84 -1.52
CA ASP A 31 -12.49 -5.41 -2.52
C ASP A 31 -13.27 -4.31 -3.27
N ASP A 32 -13.75 -3.28 -2.59
CA ASP A 32 -14.36 -2.11 -3.22
C ASP A 32 -13.37 -1.35 -4.13
N ALA A 33 -12.12 -1.20 -3.69
CA ALA A 33 -11.05 -0.60 -4.50
C ALA A 33 -10.70 -1.45 -5.73
N ARG A 34 -10.74 -2.79 -5.64
CA ARG A 34 -10.55 -3.67 -6.80
C ARG A 34 -11.66 -3.53 -7.83
N VAL A 35 -12.91 -3.43 -7.39
CA VAL A 35 -14.08 -3.35 -8.28
C VAL A 35 -14.24 -1.97 -8.88
N ARG A 36 -13.76 -0.92 -8.19
CA ARG A 36 -13.66 0.45 -8.70
C ARG A 36 -12.50 0.59 -9.68
N SER A 37 -12.58 -0.20 -10.76
CA SER A 37 -11.76 -0.11 -11.97
C SER A 37 -11.95 1.27 -12.60
N THR A 38 -11.27 2.28 -12.05
CA THR A 38 -10.77 3.38 -12.86
C THR A 38 -9.86 2.75 -13.90
N ASP A 39 -10.04 3.09 -15.17
CA ASP A 39 -9.10 2.71 -16.21
C ASP A 39 -7.74 3.34 -15.87
N LEU A 40 -6.92 2.62 -15.11
CA LEU A 40 -5.57 3.03 -14.72
C LEU A 40 -4.56 2.72 -15.84
N SER A 41 -5.03 2.14 -16.94
CA SER A 41 -4.23 1.73 -18.09
C SER A 41 -4.10 2.80 -19.17
N GLU A 42 -4.57 4.02 -18.93
CA GLU A 42 -4.19 5.13 -19.81
C GLU A 42 -2.69 5.37 -19.64
N ASP A 43 -1.95 5.27 -20.76
CA ASP A 43 -0.55 5.63 -20.84
C ASP A 43 -0.37 7.05 -20.27
N SER A 44 0.70 7.25 -19.50
CA SER A 44 1.05 8.58 -19.00
C SER A 44 1.17 9.57 -20.18
N GLU A 45 0.28 10.56 -20.22
CA GLU A 45 0.37 11.65 -21.18
C GLU A 45 1.35 12.72 -20.67
N ARG A 46 2.56 12.70 -21.22
CA ARG A 46 3.54 13.77 -21.00
C ARG A 46 3.14 15.01 -21.83
N GLY A 47 2.40 15.92 -21.20
CA GLY A 47 1.81 17.07 -21.88
C GLY A 47 2.82 18.15 -22.33
N GLY A 48 2.51 18.80 -23.46
CA GLY A 48 2.88 20.20 -23.71
C GLY A 48 4.03 20.48 -24.69
N LYS A 49 4.06 21.72 -25.18
CA LYS A 49 5.19 22.29 -25.94
C LYS A 49 6.25 22.73 -24.93
N ALA A 50 7.53 22.54 -25.25
CA ALA A 50 8.65 22.99 -24.42
C ALA A 50 8.41 24.42 -23.88
N ASN A 51 8.28 24.53 -22.56
CA ASN A 51 8.01 25.77 -21.88
C ASN A 51 9.31 26.29 -21.25
N PRO A 52 9.85 27.44 -21.67
CA PRO A 52 11.11 27.96 -21.12
C PRO A 52 11.01 28.36 -19.64
N ALA A 53 9.80 28.46 -19.07
CA ALA A 53 9.57 28.69 -17.64
C ALA A 53 9.28 27.40 -16.84
N GLN A 54 9.47 26.23 -17.45
CA GLN A 54 9.22 24.94 -16.82
C GLN A 54 10.23 24.66 -15.70
N ILE A 55 9.71 24.32 -14.52
CA ILE A 55 10.51 23.97 -13.34
C ILE A 55 10.82 22.48 -13.31
N ILE A 56 9.87 21.64 -13.72
CA ILE A 56 10.00 20.18 -13.74
C ILE A 56 10.40 19.76 -15.15
N PRO A 57 11.60 19.23 -15.37
CA PRO A 57 12.06 18.78 -16.68
C PRO A 57 11.07 17.84 -17.36
N ASP A 58 10.96 17.95 -18.69
CA ASP A 58 10.12 17.07 -19.50
C ASP A 58 10.51 15.59 -19.38
N ASP A 59 11.71 15.23 -18.92
CA ASP A 59 12.13 13.84 -18.72
C ASP A 59 11.82 13.28 -17.33
N THR A 60 11.25 14.08 -16.44
CA THR A 60 10.88 13.65 -15.08
C THR A 60 9.74 12.64 -15.12
N PRO A 61 9.92 11.42 -14.56
CA PRO A 61 8.87 10.42 -14.57
C PRO A 61 7.71 10.83 -13.65
N ASP A 62 6.48 10.67 -14.13
CA ASP A 62 5.28 10.94 -13.35
C ASP A 62 4.92 9.80 -12.38
N LEU A 63 3.79 9.93 -11.67
CA LEU A 63 3.36 8.93 -10.70
C LEU A 63 3.08 7.56 -11.33
N VAL A 64 2.44 7.54 -12.51
CA VAL A 64 2.07 6.30 -13.20
C VAL A 64 3.34 5.64 -13.76
N GLU A 65 4.22 6.41 -14.42
CA GLU A 65 5.51 5.92 -14.92
C GLU A 65 6.38 5.35 -13.79
N ARG A 66 6.37 5.98 -12.61
CA ARG A 66 7.03 5.46 -11.40
C ARG A 66 6.41 4.14 -10.93
N MET A 67 5.07 4.07 -10.84
CA MET A 67 4.35 2.87 -10.41
C MET A 67 4.57 1.70 -11.37
N GLU A 68 4.54 1.94 -12.68
CA GLU A 68 4.85 0.92 -13.68
C GLU A 68 6.31 0.46 -13.61
N GLY A 69 7.24 1.38 -13.35
CA GLY A 69 8.65 1.06 -13.10
C GLY A 69 8.81 0.13 -11.88
N MET A 70 8.10 0.40 -10.79
CA MET A 70 8.08 -0.48 -9.62
C MET A 70 7.49 -1.85 -9.95
N ASN A 71 6.36 -1.90 -10.66
CA ASN A 71 5.71 -3.16 -11.06
C ASN A 71 6.63 -4.01 -11.94
N ARG A 72 7.29 -3.40 -12.93
CA ARG A 72 8.21 -4.10 -13.84
C ARG A 72 9.47 -4.59 -13.14
N SER A 73 10.01 -3.80 -12.21
CA SER A 73 11.25 -4.13 -11.50
C SER A 73 11.05 -5.05 -10.29
N GLY A 74 9.82 -5.14 -9.78
CA GLY A 74 9.49 -5.82 -8.53
C GLY A 74 10.09 -5.18 -7.29
N ARG A 75 10.63 -3.95 -7.41
CA ARG A 75 11.23 -3.20 -6.30
C ARG A 75 10.40 -1.94 -6.05
N ILE A 76 10.04 -1.73 -4.79
CA ILE A 76 9.36 -0.53 -4.34
C ILE A 76 10.42 0.54 -4.04
N ASP A 77 10.18 1.75 -4.51
CA ASP A 77 10.98 2.93 -4.16
C ASP A 77 10.70 3.30 -2.69
N MET A 78 11.71 3.18 -1.84
CA MET A 78 11.65 3.53 -0.42
C MET A 78 12.37 4.85 -0.14
N ASP A 79 12.76 5.62 -1.16
CA ASP A 79 13.54 6.84 -1.00
C ASP A 79 12.80 7.91 -0.20
N ALA A 80 11.46 7.86 -0.15
CA ALA A 80 10.66 8.71 0.72
C ALA A 80 11.02 8.57 2.21
N PHE A 81 11.50 7.39 2.61
CA PHE A 81 11.92 7.05 3.98
C PHE A 81 13.44 7.05 4.14
N ALA A 82 14.19 7.45 3.11
CA ALA A 82 15.65 7.45 3.16
C ALA A 82 16.16 8.42 4.23
N GLY A 83 16.81 7.86 5.26
CA GLY A 83 17.36 8.62 6.38
C GLY A 83 16.42 8.78 7.57
N GLU A 84 15.20 8.25 7.50
CA GLU A 84 14.36 8.09 8.68
C GLU A 84 14.84 6.89 9.52
N PRO A 85 14.77 6.97 10.87
CA PRO A 85 15.07 5.84 11.72
C PRO A 85 14.16 4.65 11.40
N GLN A 86 14.73 3.46 11.39
CA GLN A 86 13.93 2.24 11.34
C GLN A 86 13.31 2.04 12.72
N MET A 87 12.04 2.41 12.91
CA MET A 87 11.29 2.20 14.15
C MET A 87 10.87 0.73 14.32
N ASP A 88 11.79 -0.21 14.06
CA ASP A 88 11.58 -1.64 14.23
C ASP A 88 11.91 -2.02 15.68
N ASP A 89 10.91 -2.44 16.44
CA ASP A 89 11.06 -2.86 17.83
C ASP A 89 11.61 -4.29 17.97
N GLU A 90 11.70 -5.05 16.86
CA GLU A 90 12.28 -6.39 16.79
C GLU A 90 13.71 -6.42 16.21
N GLU A 91 14.44 -5.29 16.24
CA GLU A 91 15.82 -5.15 15.72
C GLU A 91 16.80 -6.20 16.30
N ASP A 92 16.56 -6.67 17.52
CA ASP A 92 17.36 -7.71 18.19
C ASP A 92 17.26 -9.09 17.50
N SER A 93 16.21 -9.34 16.70
CA SER A 93 15.91 -10.63 16.09
C SER A 93 16.45 -10.80 14.66
N LEU A 94 16.42 -9.73 13.86
CA LEU A 94 16.87 -9.72 12.46
C LEU A 94 18.24 -9.05 12.27
N GLY A 95 18.82 -8.54 13.36
CA GLY A 95 20.09 -7.84 13.36
C GLY A 95 19.93 -6.33 13.13
N PRO A 96 21.01 -5.56 13.32
CA PRO A 96 20.97 -4.11 13.26
C PRO A 96 20.50 -3.65 11.87
N THR A 97 19.40 -2.89 11.87
CA THR A 97 18.77 -2.36 10.66
C THR A 97 19.52 -1.13 10.15
N GLU A 98 20.30 -0.48 11.03
CA GLU A 98 21.10 0.70 10.74
C GLU A 98 22.62 0.40 10.72
N ARG A 99 23.33 0.91 9.72
CA ARG A 99 24.80 0.91 9.71
C ARG A 99 25.30 1.97 10.69
N GLN A 100 25.78 1.54 11.85
CA GLN A 100 26.54 2.39 12.77
C GLN A 100 27.70 3.05 12.02
N ARG A 101 27.68 4.38 11.93
CA ARG A 101 28.74 5.20 11.35
C ARG A 101 29.88 5.42 12.31
#